data_AF-A0A6N7VH27-F1
#
_entry.id   AF-A0A6N7VH27-F1
#
_cell.length_a   1.000
_cell.length_b   1.000
_cell.length_c   1.000
_cell.angle_alpha   90.00
_cell.angle_beta   90.00
_cell.angle_gamma   90.00
#
_symmetry.space_group_name_H-M   'P 1'
#
loop_
_entity.id
_entity.type
_entity.pdbx_description
1 polymer ?
#
loop_
_entity_poly.entity_id
_entity_poly.type
_entity_poly.pdbx_seq_one_letter_code
_entity_poly.pdbx_strand_id
1 'polypeptide(L)'
;MTKKPFSFFLELLFVLFFFLITSTILIEIYAKMVQILQTDTYRQDAMVIAQNKIETSASVGEYSQEMHDNIYDVKISNVNRNEYCIRIYVKEKKVLDYKYYQEENH
;
A
#
# COMPACT_ATOMS: atom_id res chain seq x y z
N MET A 1 28.84 -38.28 -38.32
CA MET A 1 27.93 -38.15 -37.18
C MET A 1 27.49 -36.70 -37.09
N THR A 2 26.48 -36.31 -37.87
CA THR A 2 25.97 -34.93 -37.96
C THR A 2 24.71 -34.83 -37.10
N LYS A 3 24.81 -34.17 -35.93
CA LYS A 3 23.62 -33.85 -35.13
C LYS A 3 22.70 -32.96 -35.98
N LYS A 4 21.48 -33.42 -36.25
CA LYS A 4 20.50 -32.73 -37.11
C LYS A 4 20.21 -31.32 -36.54
N PRO A 5 20.15 -30.27 -37.37
CA PRO A 5 19.89 -28.88 -36.94
C PRO A 5 18.57 -28.71 -36.17
N PHE A 6 17.63 -29.63 -36.34
CA PHE A 6 16.37 -29.70 -35.62
C PHE A 6 16.53 -29.91 -34.09
N SER A 7 17.56 -30.67 -33.67
CA SER A 7 17.83 -30.90 -32.25
C SER A 7 18.30 -29.62 -31.54
N PHE A 8 19.08 -28.79 -32.25
CA PHE A 8 19.54 -27.49 -31.74
C PHE A 8 18.37 -26.52 -31.57
N PHE A 9 17.45 -26.48 -32.53
CA PHE A 9 16.27 -25.62 -32.45
C PHE A 9 15.36 -25.99 -31.27
N LEU A 10 15.12 -27.28 -31.03
CA LEU A 10 14.31 -27.74 -29.90
C LEU A 10 14.97 -27.45 -28.55
N GLU A 11 16.29 -27.61 -28.45
CA GLU A 11 17.05 -27.30 -27.23
C GLU A 11 17.01 -25.79 -26.93
N LEU A 12 17.17 -24.95 -27.96
CA LEU A 12 17.02 -23.50 -27.82
C LEU A 12 15.61 -23.10 -27.42
N LEU A 13 14.59 -23.71 -28.05
CA LEU A 13 13.18 -23.46 -27.71
C LEU A 13 12.88 -23.85 -26.26
N PHE A 14 13.42 -24.98 -25.79
CA PHE A 14 13.27 -25.43 -24.41
C PHE A 14 13.90 -24.43 -23.43
N VAL A 15 15.14 -24.00 -23.68
CA VAL A 15 15.82 -23.00 -22.83
C VAL A 15 15.04 -21.67 -22.80
N LEU A 16 14.59 -21.19 -23.97
CA LEU A 16 13.77 -19.97 -24.06
C LEU A 16 12.45 -20.12 -23.32
N PHE A 17 11.81 -21.28 -23.39
CA PHE A 17 10.56 -21.55 -22.66
C PHE A 17 10.77 -21.42 -21.14
N PHE A 18 11.77 -22.09 -20.56
CA PHE A 18 12.04 -21.95 -19.13
C PHE A 18 12.47 -20.54 -18.75
N PHE A 19 13.25 -19.87 -19.60
CA PHE A 19 13.64 -18.48 -19.39
C PHE A 19 12.42 -17.55 -19.33
N LEU A 20 11.46 -17.73 -20.24
CA LEU A 20 10.21 -16.96 -20.22
C LEU A 20 9.40 -17.24 -18.96
N ILE A 21 9.20 -18.51 -18.59
CA ILE A 21 8.45 -18.89 -17.39
C ILE A 21 9.08 -18.29 -16.13
N THR A 22 10.39 -18.45 -15.95
CA THR A 22 11.12 -17.91 -14.79
C THR A 22 11.10 -16.38 -14.75
N SER A 23 11.29 -15.73 -15.90
CA SER A 23 11.23 -14.26 -16.00
C SER A 23 9.85 -13.73 -15.64
N THR A 24 8.76 -14.36 -16.11
CA THR A 24 7.39 -13.95 -15.76
C THR A 24 7.14 -14.07 -14.27
N ILE A 25 7.56 -15.17 -13.63
CA ILE A 25 7.40 -15.37 -12.18
C ILE A 25 8.19 -14.30 -11.41
N LEU A 26 9.43 -14.01 -11.82
CA LEU A 26 10.25 -12.97 -11.18
C LEU A 26 9.61 -11.57 -11.28
N ILE A 27 9.09 -11.21 -12.45
CA ILE A 27 8.41 -9.93 -12.66
C ILE A 27 7.16 -9.83 -11.78
N GLU A 28 6.37 -10.91 -11.67
CA GLU A 28 5.17 -10.91 -10.83
C GLU A 28 5.51 -10.76 -9.34
N ILE A 29 6.53 -11.46 -8.86
CA ILE A 29 7.03 -11.32 -7.48
C ILE A 29 7.48 -9.88 -7.23
N TYR A 30 8.27 -9.32 -8.15
CA TYR A 30 8.74 -7.95 -8.03
C TYR A 30 7.59 -6.95 -8.00
N ALA A 31 6.61 -7.09 -8.90
CA ALA A 31 5.42 -6.24 -8.92
C ALA A 31 4.63 -6.32 -7.60
N LYS A 32 4.45 -7.52 -7.05
CA LYS A 32 3.81 -7.71 -5.73
C LYS A 32 4.61 -7.06 -4.61
N MET A 33 5.94 -7.22 -4.59
CA MET A 33 6.79 -6.56 -3.59
C MET A 33 6.68 -5.04 -3.65
N VAL A 34 6.72 -4.46 -4.85
CA VAL A 34 6.57 -3.00 -5.04
C VAL A 34 5.20 -2.52 -4.54
N GLN A 35 4.12 -3.27 -4.81
CA GLN A 35 2.79 -2.93 -4.30
C GLN A 35 2.68 -3.00 -2.78
N ILE A 36 3.31 -3.99 -2.15
CA ILE A 36 3.37 -4.12 -0.68
C ILE A 36 4.12 -2.92 -0.09
N LEU A 37 5.31 -2.62 -0.62
CA LEU A 37 6.13 -1.50 -0.16
C LEU A 37 5.37 -0.17 -0.26
N GLN A 38 4.69 0.08 -1.38
CA GLN A 38 3.85 1.28 -1.53
C GLN A 38 2.71 1.32 -0.51
N THR A 39 2.06 0.19 -0.25
CA THR A 39 1.00 0.12 0.76
C THR A 39 1.55 0.39 2.16
N ASP A 40 2.74 -0.10 2.49
CA ASP A 40 3.38 0.16 3.78
C ASP A 40 3.76 1.63 3.94
N THR A 41 4.32 2.28 2.91
CA THR A 41 4.59 3.72 2.91
C THR A 41 3.31 4.52 3.17
N TYR A 42 2.22 4.19 2.46
CA TYR A 42 0.94 4.86 2.67
C TYR A 42 0.38 4.67 4.08
N ARG A 43 0.60 3.51 4.70
CA ARG A 43 0.20 3.26 6.08
C ARG A 43 1.04 4.06 7.07
N GLN A 44 2.35 4.19 6.83
CA GLN A 44 3.24 5.01 7.66
C GLN A 44 2.86 6.48 7.59
N ASP A 45 2.68 7.04 6.40
CA ASP A 45 2.20 8.42 6.22
C ASP A 45 0.85 8.63 6.91
N ALA A 46 -0.10 7.71 6.73
CA ALA A 46 -1.39 7.77 7.40
C ALA A 46 -1.27 7.76 8.94
N MET A 47 -0.36 6.96 9.51
CA MET A 47 -0.11 6.97 10.94
C MET A 47 0.42 8.32 11.43
N VAL A 48 1.36 8.93 10.70
CA VAL A 48 1.90 10.27 11.03
C VAL A 48 0.79 11.33 10.95
N ILE A 49 -0.04 11.28 9.90
CA ILE A 49 -1.19 12.19 9.75
C ILE A 49 -2.17 12.03 10.92
N ALA A 50 -2.50 10.79 11.30
CA ALA A 50 -3.40 10.53 12.41
C ALA A 50 -2.83 11.04 13.74
N GLN A 51 -1.55 10.81 14.02
CA GLN A 51 -0.86 11.30 15.22
C GLN A 51 -0.90 12.82 15.31
N ASN A 52 -0.49 13.51 14.24
CA ASN A 52 -0.52 14.97 14.19
C ASN A 52 -1.93 15.52 14.49
N LYS A 53 -2.98 14.82 14.08
CA LYS A 53 -4.36 15.24 14.28
C LYS A 53 -4.86 14.99 15.69
N ILE A 54 -4.40 13.94 16.35
CA ILE A 54 -4.66 13.69 17.77
C ILE A 54 -3.97 14.77 18.62
N GLU A 55 -2.72 15.12 18.29
CA GLU A 55 -1.93 16.11 19.04
C GLU A 55 -2.45 17.55 18.88
N THR A 56 -2.91 17.92 17.68
CA THR A 56 -3.31 19.30 17.37
C THR A 56 -4.78 19.59 17.71
N SER A 57 -5.41 18.78 18.56
CA SER A 57 -6.86 18.74 18.84
C SER A 57 -7.71 18.39 17.61
N ALA A 58 -8.10 17.12 17.52
CA ALA A 58 -8.87 16.59 16.41
C ALA A 58 -10.25 17.26 16.31
N SER A 59 -10.51 17.93 15.19
CA SER A 59 -11.87 18.34 14.83
C SER A 59 -12.54 17.23 14.03
N VAL A 60 -13.80 16.94 14.36
CA VAL A 60 -14.65 16.03 13.58
C VAL A 60 -14.90 16.65 12.21
N GLY A 61 -14.68 15.88 11.15
CA GLY A 61 -14.83 16.35 9.79
C GLY A 61 -14.08 15.51 8.77
N GLU A 62 -14.21 15.92 7.51
CA GLU A 62 -13.50 15.35 6.37
C GLU A 62 -12.60 16.44 5.76
N TYR A 63 -11.33 16.10 5.53
CA TYR A 63 -10.39 17.00 4.87
C TYR A 63 -9.32 16.19 4.14
N SER A 64 -8.73 16.81 3.13
CA SER A 64 -7.61 16.24 2.40
C SER A 64 -6.28 16.79 2.94
N GLN A 65 -5.28 15.92 3.07
CA GLN A 65 -3.94 16.23 3.53
C GLN A 65 -2.93 15.74 2.50
N GLU A 66 -2.06 16.62 2.04
CA GLU A 66 -0.97 16.24 1.14
C GLU A 66 0.26 15.79 1.93
N MET A 67 0.87 14.67 1.51
CA MET A 67 2.11 14.14 2.08
C MET A 67 2.84 13.30 1.04
N HIS A 68 4.15 13.55 0.85
CA HIS A 68 5.02 12.83 -0.08
C HIS A 68 4.36 12.57 -1.46
N ASP A 69 3.88 13.64 -2.11
CA ASP A 69 3.21 13.64 -3.42
C ASP A 69 1.87 12.89 -3.51
N ASN A 70 1.30 12.46 -2.38
CA ASN A 70 -0.01 11.82 -2.33
C ASN A 70 -1.00 12.68 -1.55
N ILE A 71 -2.24 12.66 -2.02
CA ILE A 71 -3.37 13.28 -1.33
C ILE A 71 -4.07 12.20 -0.51
N TYR A 72 -4.17 12.43 0.79
CA TYR A 72 -4.82 11.56 1.75
C TYR A 72 -6.14 12.18 2.19
N ASP A 73 -7.24 11.45 2.02
CA ASP A 73 -8.53 11.87 2.55
C ASP A 73 -8.66 11.36 3.98
N VAL A 74 -8.76 12.29 4.91
CA VAL A 74 -8.87 12.00 6.34
C VAL A 74 -10.29 12.30 6.79
N LYS A 75 -10.91 11.29 7.40
CA LYS A 75 -12.24 11.37 7.97
C LYS A 75 -12.16 11.10 9.45
N ILE A 76 -12.45 12.12 10.25
CA ILE A 76 -12.56 12.02 11.69
C ILE A 76 -14.04 12.02 12.04
N SER A 77 -14.50 10.98 12.73
CA SER A 77 -15.88 10.83 13.19
C SER A 77 -15.91 10.60 14.69
N ASN A 78 -16.86 11.25 15.37
CA ASN A 78 -17.14 10.94 16.76
C ASN A 78 -17.96 9.64 16.81
N VAL A 79 -17.51 8.67 17.62
CA VAL A 79 -18.20 7.39 17.86
C VAL A 79 -19.04 7.51 19.14
N ASN A 80 -18.45 8.07 20.19
CA ASN A 80 -19.07 8.36 21.49
C ASN A 80 -18.48 9.65 22.07
N ARG A 81 -19.00 10.15 23.21
CA ARG A 81 -18.52 11.39 23.87
C ARG A 81 -16.99 11.53 23.88
N ASN A 82 -16.28 10.45 24.21
CA ASN A 82 -14.83 10.44 24.37
C ASN A 82 -14.13 9.49 23.39
N GLU A 83 -14.83 8.93 22.38
CA GLU A 83 -14.25 8.00 21.40
C GLU A 83 -14.40 8.56 20.00
N TYR A 84 -13.29 8.59 19.27
CA TYR A 84 -13.21 9.09 17.91
C TYR A 84 -12.59 8.05 16.99
N CYS A 85 -13.01 8.06 15.73
CA CYS A 85 -12.52 7.17 14.68
C CYS A 85 -11.92 8.02 13.57
N ILE A 86 -10.62 7.83 13.31
CA ILE A 86 -9.86 8.42 12.21
C ILE A 86 -9.72 7.36 11.12
N ARG A 87 -10.26 7.65 9.95
CA ARG A 87 -10.09 6.84 8.75
C ARG A 87 -9.32 7.64 7.72
N ILE A 88 -8.31 7.01 7.12
CA ILE A 88 -7.48 7.64 6.11
C ILE A 88 -7.52 6.80 4.84
N TYR A 89 -7.76 7.47 3.72
CA TYR A 89 -7.84 6.89 2.39
C TYR A 89 -6.77 7.53 1.51
N VAL A 90 -6.22 6.74 0.59
CA VAL A 90 -5.36 7.22 -0.49
C VAL A 90 -5.86 6.57 -1.77
N LYS A 91 -6.12 7.37 -2.81
CA LYS A 91 -6.68 6.88 -4.09
C LYS A 91 -7.88 5.94 -3.88
N GLU A 92 -8.83 6.37 -3.05
CA GLU A 92 -10.06 5.63 -2.66
C GLU A 92 -9.83 4.34 -1.84
N LYS A 93 -8.58 3.94 -1.59
CA LYS A 93 -8.25 2.77 -0.75
C LYS A 93 -8.07 3.18 0.70
N LYS A 94 -8.82 2.54 1.61
CA LYS A 94 -8.63 2.73 3.06
C LYS A 94 -7.27 2.16 3.48
N VAL A 95 -6.40 3.02 4.01
CA VAL A 95 -5.06 2.65 4.50
C VAL A 95 -4.97 2.61 6.02
N LEU A 96 -5.79 3.40 6.71
CA LEU A 96 -5.86 3.42 8.17
C LEU A 96 -7.32 3.47 8.64
N ASP A 97 -7.60 2.75 9.72
CA ASP A 97 -8.86 2.79 10.47
C ASP A 97 -8.49 2.69 11.96
N TYR A 98 -8.38 3.85 12.61
CA TYR A 98 -7.86 3.95 13.97
C TYR A 98 -8.94 4.54 14.88
N LYS A 99 -9.16 3.87 16.01
CA LYS A 99 -10.03 4.37 17.07
C LYS A 99 -9.15 4.89 18.20
N TYR A 100 -9.44 6.09 18.66
CA TYR A 100 -8.74 6.67 19.80
C TYR A 100 -9.73 7.25 20.79
N TYR A 101 -9.34 7.14 22.07
CA TYR A 101 -10.09 7.68 23.18
C TYR A 101 -9.44 8.98 23.62
N GLN A 102 -10.24 10.03 23.80
CA GLN A 102 -9.78 11.30 24.33
C GLN A 102 -10.23 11.37 25.79
N GLU A 103 -9.28 11.26 26.72
CA GLU A 103 -9.57 11.48 28.14
C GLU A 103 -9.99 12.94 28.34
N GLU A 104 -11.17 13.15 28.94
CA GLU A 104 -11.55 14.45 29.49
C GLU A 104 -10.58 14.73 30.65
N ASN A 105 -9.63 15.64 30.45
CA ASN A 105 -8.83 16.17 31.55
C ASN A 105 -9.79 16.85 32.53
N HIS A 106 -10.01 16.21 33.68
CA HIS A 106 -10.74 16.76 34.83
C HIS A 106 -9.95 17.87 35.51
#